data_AF-A0A9X4MM92-F1
#
_entry.id   AF-A0A9X4MM92-F1
#
_cell.length_a   1.000
_cell.length_b   1.000
_cell.length_c   1.000
_cell.angle_alpha   90.00
_cell.angle_beta   90.00
_cell.angle_gamma   90.00
#
_symmetry.space_group_name_H-M   'P 1'
#
loop_
_entity.id
_entity.type
_entity.pdbx_description
1 polymer ?
#
loop_
_entity_poly.entity_id
_entity_poly.type
_entity_poly.pdbx_seq_one_letter_code
_entity_poly.pdbx_strand_id
1 'polypeptide(L)'
;MGIEKTVSELAEILGVSRQAMNNRVKSLPEEFVDKNDRGVTVVNRAGLIKLEEIYKTTIFEDEPISEEVKQRELMEILVDEKNAEIIRLYSQLKAKDKQLAEKDEQLKVKDVQIAEKDKQLDQQQQLTLKAMADKEVLKLELDEVKAQSQEVQTKGFFARLFGK
;
A
#
# COMPACT_ATOMS: atom_id res chain seq x y z
N MET A 1 -35.54 -28.28 19.07
CA MET A 1 -36.20 -29.42 18.40
C MET A 1 -36.15 -29.14 16.92
N GLY A 2 -35.65 -30.07 16.11
CA GLY A 2 -35.64 -29.88 14.65
C GLY A 2 -37.06 -29.86 14.11
N ILE A 3 -37.29 -29.11 13.03
CA ILE A 3 -38.57 -29.14 12.31
C ILE A 3 -38.68 -30.49 11.61
N GLU A 4 -39.70 -31.27 11.99
CA GLU A 4 -40.02 -32.56 11.39
C GLU A 4 -41.53 -32.71 11.21
N LYS A 5 -41.95 -33.50 10.22
CA LYS A 5 -43.37 -33.82 9.97
C LYS A 5 -43.54 -35.30 9.71
N THR A 6 -44.59 -35.88 10.26
CA THR A 6 -45.03 -37.24 9.98
C THR A 6 -45.63 -37.34 8.58
N VAL A 7 -45.69 -38.56 8.05
CA VAL A 7 -46.38 -38.87 6.78
C VAL A 7 -47.84 -38.39 6.77
N SER A 8 -48.52 -38.43 7.92
CA SER A 8 -49.92 -37.99 8.04
C SER A 8 -50.05 -36.47 7.91
N GLU A 9 -49.21 -35.72 8.61
CA GLU A 9 -49.21 -34.25 8.55
C GLU A 9 -48.84 -33.76 7.15
N LEU A 10 -47.84 -34.40 6.52
CA LEU A 10 -47.46 -34.10 5.14
C LEU A 10 -48.58 -34.36 4.15
N ALA A 11 -49.33 -35.44 4.31
CA ALA A 11 -50.45 -35.78 3.44
C ALA A 11 -51.58 -34.73 3.53
N GLU A 12 -51.85 -34.25 4.74
CA GLU A 12 -52.83 -33.20 5.00
C GLU A 12 -52.40 -31.85 4.41
N ILE A 13 -51.16 -31.42 4.68
CA ILE A 13 -50.62 -30.14 4.18
C ILE A 13 -50.56 -30.12 2.65
N LEU A 14 -50.12 -31.22 2.03
CA LEU A 14 -49.93 -31.31 0.58
C LEU A 14 -51.19 -31.74 -0.18
N GLY A 15 -52.31 -31.96 0.50
CA GLY A 15 -53.59 -32.30 -0.12
C GLY A 15 -53.57 -33.64 -0.88
N VAL A 16 -52.76 -34.61 -0.45
CA VAL A 16 -52.66 -35.93 -1.08
C VAL A 16 -53.05 -37.06 -0.12
N SER A 17 -53.33 -38.25 -0.65
CA SER A 17 -53.65 -39.39 0.21
C SER A 17 -52.44 -39.81 1.06
N ARG A 18 -52.70 -40.26 2.30
CA ARG A 18 -51.65 -40.79 3.19
C ARG A 18 -50.82 -41.89 2.53
N GLN A 19 -51.45 -42.74 1.71
CA GLN A 19 -50.77 -43.80 0.99
C GLN A 19 -49.83 -43.26 -0.09
N ALA A 20 -50.27 -42.25 -0.85
CA ALA A 20 -49.42 -41.58 -1.84
C ALA A 20 -48.23 -40.88 -1.18
N MET A 21 -48.46 -40.20 -0.04
CA MET A 21 -47.39 -39.58 0.73
C MET A 21 -46.41 -40.61 1.29
N ASN A 22 -46.91 -41.74 1.81
CA ASN A 22 -46.05 -42.83 2.30
C ASN A 22 -45.14 -43.39 1.20
N ASN A 23 -45.67 -43.57 -0.02
CA ASN A 23 -44.87 -44.00 -1.16
C ASN A 23 -43.82 -42.95 -1.55
N ARG A 24 -44.16 -41.66 -1.47
CA ARG A 24 -43.22 -40.56 -1.70
C ARG A 24 -42.11 -40.54 -0.66
N VAL A 25 -42.44 -40.66 0.63
CA VAL A 25 -41.47 -40.68 1.72
C VAL A 25 -40.52 -41.88 1.62
N LYS A 26 -41.02 -43.06 1.23
CA LYS A 26 -40.17 -44.24 0.94
C LYS A 26 -39.22 -44.06 -0.25
N SER A 27 -39.49 -43.11 -1.14
CA SER A 27 -38.61 -42.78 -2.26
C SER A 27 -37.57 -41.71 -1.92
N LEU A 28 -37.64 -41.10 -0.73
CA LEU A 28 -36.63 -40.15 -0.28
C LEU A 28 -35.37 -40.90 0.17
N PRO A 29 -34.18 -40.27 0.05
CA PRO A 29 -32.96 -40.73 0.69
C PRO A 29 -33.15 -41.03 2.19
N GLU A 30 -32.47 -42.06 2.69
CA GLU A 30 -32.56 -42.46 4.12
C GLU A 30 -32.15 -41.32 5.07
N GLU A 31 -31.23 -40.44 4.65
CA GLU A 31 -30.80 -39.25 5.40
C GLU A 31 -31.92 -38.21 5.64
N PHE A 32 -33.06 -38.30 4.95
CA PHE A 32 -34.20 -37.40 5.10
C PHE A 32 -35.33 -37.97 5.96
N VAL A 33 -35.25 -39.24 6.32
CA VAL A 33 -36.33 -39.98 6.96
C VAL A 33 -35.83 -40.61 8.25
N ASP A 34 -36.52 -40.33 9.36
CA ASP A 34 -36.17 -40.89 10.67
C ASP A 34 -37.42 -41.40 11.40
N LYS A 35 -37.25 -41.94 12.60
CA LYS A 35 -38.32 -42.27 13.55
C LYS A 35 -38.21 -41.37 14.77
N ASN A 36 -39.33 -40.75 15.14
CA ASN A 36 -39.40 -39.98 16.37
C ASN A 36 -39.45 -40.88 17.62
N ASP A 37 -39.50 -40.27 18.81
CA ASP A 37 -39.54 -40.97 20.11
C ASP A 37 -40.71 -41.95 20.28
N ARG A 38 -41.75 -41.83 19.44
CA ARG A 38 -42.92 -42.72 19.42
C ARG A 38 -42.81 -43.83 18.37
N GLY A 39 -41.67 -43.93 17.69
CA GLY A 39 -41.42 -44.90 16.62
C GLY A 39 -42.13 -44.59 15.30
N VAL A 40 -42.67 -43.38 15.13
CA VAL A 40 -43.40 -42.95 13.94
C VAL A 40 -42.42 -42.36 12.92
N THR A 41 -42.57 -42.75 11.65
CA THR A 41 -41.78 -42.18 10.55
C THR A 41 -42.04 -40.70 10.36
N VAL A 42 -40.97 -39.93 10.40
CA VAL A 42 -40.92 -38.48 10.22
C VAL A 42 -39.94 -38.11 9.13
N VAL A 43 -40.18 -36.98 8.47
CA VAL A 43 -39.29 -36.38 7.50
C VAL A 43 -38.63 -35.16 8.15
N ASN A 44 -37.31 -35.11 8.12
CA ASN A 44 -36.53 -34.01 8.71
C ASN A 44 -36.53 -32.76 7.80
N ARG A 45 -36.05 -31.63 8.33
CA ARG A 45 -36.02 -30.34 7.61
C ARG A 45 -35.48 -30.42 6.18
N ALA A 46 -34.37 -31.12 5.95
CA ALA A 46 -33.80 -31.27 4.61
C ALA A 46 -34.76 -32.01 3.65
N GLY A 47 -35.41 -33.07 4.14
CA GLY A 47 -36.46 -33.77 3.40
C GLY A 47 -37.70 -32.92 3.16
N LEU A 48 -38.10 -32.09 4.11
CA LEU A 48 -39.23 -31.17 3.96
C LEU A 48 -38.97 -30.16 2.85
N ILE A 49 -37.78 -29.54 2.79
CA ILE A 49 -37.38 -28.62 1.69
C ILE A 49 -37.49 -29.33 0.34
N LYS A 50 -37.07 -30.60 0.27
CA LYS A 50 -37.16 -31.36 -0.97
C LYS A 50 -38.62 -31.62 -1.38
N LEU A 51 -39.50 -31.86 -0.42
CA LEU A 51 -40.93 -32.03 -0.69
C LEU A 51 -41.58 -30.70 -1.11
N GLU A 52 -41.23 -29.58 -0.50
CA GLU A 52 -41.70 -28.25 -0.95
C GLU A 52 -41.28 -27.98 -2.41
N GLU A 53 -40.05 -28.34 -2.78
CA GLU A 53 -39.57 -28.21 -4.16
C GLU A 53 -40.40 -29.05 -5.15
N ILE A 54 -40.81 -30.27 -4.75
CA ILE A 54 -41.58 -31.20 -5.59
C ILE A 54 -43.04 -30.75 -5.72
N TYR A 55 -43.67 -30.41 -4.60
CA TYR A 55 -45.10 -30.11 -4.52
C TYR A 55 -45.43 -28.62 -4.70
N LYS A 56 -44.40 -27.75 -4.80
CA LYS A 56 -44.55 -26.29 -4.94
C LYS A 56 -45.49 -25.69 -3.90
N THR A 57 -45.49 -26.28 -2.72
CA THR A 57 -46.38 -25.96 -1.60
C THR A 57 -45.50 -25.83 -0.36
N THR A 58 -45.66 -24.74 0.39
CA THR A 58 -44.96 -24.53 1.65
C THR A 58 -45.47 -25.53 2.70
N ILE A 59 -44.55 -26.31 3.26
CA ILE A 59 -44.80 -27.33 4.28
C ILE A 59 -44.44 -26.79 5.66
N PHE A 60 -43.43 -25.93 5.74
CA PHE A 60 -43.04 -25.25 6.96
C PHE A 60 -42.52 -23.85 6.66
N GLU A 61 -42.65 -22.96 7.63
CA GLU A 61 -42.02 -21.64 7.59
C GLU A 61 -40.86 -21.67 8.59
N ASP A 62 -39.65 -21.34 8.14
CA ASP A 62 -38.57 -21.06 9.08
C ASP A 62 -38.94 -19.82 9.89
N GLU A 63 -38.68 -19.85 11.20
CA GLU A 63 -38.79 -18.64 12.01
C GLU A 63 -37.88 -17.55 11.42
N PRO A 64 -38.40 -16.34 11.16
CA PRO A 64 -37.57 -15.28 10.65
C PRO A 64 -36.46 -14.98 11.64
N ILE A 65 -35.21 -15.01 11.17
CA ILE A 65 -34.07 -14.52 11.94
C ILE A 65 -34.41 -13.11 12.40
N SER A 66 -34.31 -12.84 13.70
CA SER A 66 -34.67 -11.53 14.25
C SER A 66 -33.83 -10.44 13.59
N GLU A 67 -34.43 -9.27 13.39
CA GLU A 67 -33.72 -8.11 12.82
C GLU A 67 -32.48 -7.74 13.65
N GLU A 68 -32.49 -8.01 14.95
CA GLU A 68 -31.33 -7.82 15.84
C GLU A 68 -30.14 -8.71 15.47
N VAL A 69 -30.38 -9.98 15.12
CA VAL A 69 -29.31 -10.89 14.67
C VAL A 69 -28.75 -10.44 13.33
N LYS A 70 -29.61 -10.04 12.38
CA LYS A 70 -29.17 -9.50 11.08
C LYS A 70 -28.35 -8.22 11.23
N GLN A 71 -28.78 -7.32 12.11
CA GLN A 71 -28.06 -6.08 12.41
C GLN A 71 -26.70 -6.36 13.05
N ARG A 72 -26.63 -7.34 13.94
CA ARG A 72 -25.37 -7.75 14.57
C ARG A 72 -24.39 -8.33 13.55
N GLU A 73 -24.84 -9.24 12.70
CA GLU A 73 -23.99 -9.82 11.63
C GLU A 73 -23.48 -8.73 10.68
N LEU A 74 -24.35 -7.79 10.28
CA LEU A 74 -23.95 -6.67 9.43
C LEU A 74 -22.93 -5.76 10.12
N MET A 75 -23.12 -5.47 11.42
CA MET A 75 -22.19 -4.67 12.20
C MET A 75 -20.83 -5.38 12.34
N GLU A 76 -20.81 -6.69 12.54
CA GLU A 76 -19.58 -7.49 12.62
C GLU A 76 -18.78 -7.41 11.33
N ILE A 77 -19.43 -7.61 10.18
CA ILE A 77 -18.81 -7.45 8.85
C ILE A 77 -18.23 -6.04 8.68
N LEU A 78 -19.00 -5.01 9.06
CA LEU A 78 -18.57 -3.62 8.94
C LEU A 78 -17.36 -3.31 9.83
N VAL A 79 -17.33 -3.82 11.06
CA VAL A 79 -16.21 -3.67 11.98
C VAL A 79 -14.95 -4.33 11.41
N ASP A 80 -15.07 -5.53 10.86
CA ASP A 80 -13.95 -6.25 10.25
C ASP A 80 -13.39 -5.52 9.02
N GLU A 81 -14.26 -5.01 8.14
CA GLU A 81 -13.85 -4.19 7.01
C GLU A 81 -13.11 -2.93 7.47
N LYS A 82 -13.63 -2.25 8.49
CA LYS A 82 -13.00 -1.05 9.04
C LYS A 82 -11.66 -1.36 9.70
N ASN A 83 -11.54 -2.48 10.41
CA ASN A 83 -10.28 -2.92 11.00
C ASN A 83 -9.23 -3.23 9.92
N ALA A 84 -9.61 -3.90 8.83
CA ALA A 84 -8.71 -4.16 7.70
C ALA A 84 -8.22 -2.85 7.04
N GLU A 85 -9.12 -1.86 6.89
CA GLU A 85 -8.78 -0.54 6.37
C GLU A 85 -7.79 0.21 7.30
N ILE A 86 -8.00 0.15 8.61
CA ILE A 86 -7.09 0.73 9.62
C ILE A 86 -5.69 0.12 9.50
N ILE A 87 -5.59 -1.21 9.42
CA ILE A 87 -4.29 -1.92 9.30
C ILE A 87 -3.56 -1.49 8.02
N ARG A 88 -4.28 -1.39 6.91
CA ARG A 88 -3.73 -0.93 5.63
C ARG A 88 -3.21 0.50 5.73
N LEU A 89 -4.01 1.42 6.28
CA LEU A 89 -3.61 2.82 6.44
C LEU A 89 -2.39 2.97 7.36
N TYR A 90 -2.37 2.24 8.47
CA TYR A 90 -1.23 2.24 9.39
C TYR A 90 0.06 1.73 8.71
N SER A 91 -0.05 0.67 7.90
CA SER A 91 1.07 0.14 7.13
C SER A 91 1.60 1.14 6.11
N GLN A 92 0.71 1.87 5.44
CA GLN A 92 1.09 2.95 4.51
C GLN A 92 1.78 4.11 5.22
N LEU A 93 1.26 4.51 6.39
CA LEU A 93 1.86 5.59 7.19
C LEU A 93 3.29 5.22 7.59
N LYS A 94 3.50 4.01 8.13
CA LYS A 94 4.82 3.51 8.50
C LYS A 94 5.79 3.47 7.31
N ALA A 95 5.32 3.09 6.12
CA ALA A 95 6.14 3.10 4.91
C ALA A 95 6.53 4.53 4.49
N LYS A 96 5.60 5.49 4.58
CA LYS A 96 5.87 6.91 4.30
C LYS A 96 6.84 7.51 5.31
N ASP A 97 6.70 7.20 6.59
CA ASP A 97 7.63 7.68 7.63
C ASP A 97 9.07 7.19 7.36
N LYS A 98 9.23 5.92 6.95
CA LYS A 98 10.52 5.39 6.55
C LYS A 98 11.10 6.12 5.33
N GLN A 99 10.28 6.39 4.31
CA GLN A 99 10.71 7.14 3.13
C GLN A 99 11.11 8.59 3.46
N LEU A 100 10.41 9.23 4.40
CA LEU A 100 10.76 10.56 4.87
C LEU A 100 12.12 10.53 5.58
N ALA A 101 12.34 9.61 6.50
CA ALA A 101 13.62 9.45 7.19
C ALA A 101 14.80 9.21 6.22
N GLU A 102 14.60 8.40 5.19
CA GLU A 102 15.62 8.16 4.15
C GLU A 102 15.92 9.43 3.34
N LYS A 103 14.90 10.22 3.00
CA LYS A 103 15.09 11.49 2.29
C LYS A 103 15.77 12.54 3.16
N ASP A 104 15.43 12.63 4.43
CA ASP A 104 16.07 13.55 5.37
C ASP A 104 17.56 13.25 5.51
N GLU A 105 17.95 11.97 5.54
CA GLU A 105 19.36 11.59 5.58
C GLU A 105 20.08 11.94 4.27
N GLN A 106 19.43 11.73 3.12
CA GLN A 106 19.99 12.17 1.84
C GLN A 106 20.17 13.68 1.76
N LEU A 107 19.25 14.46 2.31
CA LEU A 107 19.37 15.93 2.37
C LEU A 107 20.58 16.35 3.20
N LYS A 108 20.77 15.77 4.39
CA LYS A 108 21.97 16.06 5.22
C LYS A 108 23.27 15.77 4.49
N VAL A 109 23.35 14.63 3.79
CA VAL A 109 24.54 14.28 2.99
C VAL A 109 24.77 15.31 1.89
N LYS A 110 23.71 15.76 1.21
CA LYS A 110 23.81 16.79 0.18
C LYS A 110 24.24 18.13 0.76
N ASP A 111 23.74 18.52 1.92
CA ASP A 111 24.13 19.77 2.59
C ASP A 111 25.62 19.78 2.93
N VAL A 112 26.15 18.67 3.45
CA VAL A 112 27.60 18.51 3.70
C VAL A 112 28.40 18.63 2.41
N GLN A 113 27.95 17.99 1.33
CA GLN A 113 28.63 18.07 0.02
C GLN A 113 28.61 19.48 -0.57
N ILE A 114 27.51 20.23 -0.40
CA ILE A 114 27.40 21.62 -0.82
C ILE A 114 28.40 22.47 -0.04
N ALA A 115 28.44 22.34 1.29
CA ALA A 115 29.37 23.08 2.12
C ALA A 115 30.85 22.80 1.76
N GLU A 116 31.19 21.55 1.42
CA GLU A 116 32.53 21.21 0.95
C GLU A 116 32.86 21.84 -0.41
N LYS A 117 31.91 21.82 -1.36
CA LYS A 117 32.09 22.47 -2.66
C LYS A 117 32.22 23.98 -2.55
N ASP A 118 31.43 24.62 -1.69
CA ASP A 118 31.52 26.07 -1.45
C ASP A 118 32.91 26.44 -0.92
N LYS A 119 33.45 25.65 0.03
CA LYS A 119 34.82 25.85 0.53
C LYS A 119 35.87 25.70 -0.58
N GLN A 120 35.72 24.70 -1.46
CA GLN A 120 36.64 24.51 -2.59
C GLN A 120 36.55 25.68 -3.58
N LEU A 121 35.34 26.18 -3.85
CA LEU A 121 35.10 27.32 -4.72
C LEU A 121 35.74 28.60 -4.15
N ASP A 122 35.57 28.85 -2.85
CA ASP A 122 36.20 29.98 -2.16
C ASP A 122 37.74 29.90 -2.25
N GLN A 123 38.31 28.71 -2.01
CA GLN A 123 39.75 28.50 -2.16
C GLN A 123 40.22 28.77 -3.59
N GLN A 124 39.47 28.29 -4.60
CA GLN A 124 39.80 28.52 -5.99
C GLN A 124 39.73 30.00 -6.36
N GLN A 125 38.73 30.74 -5.86
CA GLN A 125 38.61 32.17 -6.06
C GLN A 125 39.80 32.93 -5.46
N GLN A 126 40.19 32.60 -4.22
CA GLN A 126 41.36 33.21 -3.56
C GLN A 126 42.66 32.94 -4.33
N LEU A 127 42.90 31.69 -4.76
CA LEU A 127 44.07 31.33 -5.54
C LEU A 127 44.09 32.07 -6.90
N THR A 128 42.92 32.22 -7.52
CA THR A 128 42.78 32.94 -8.79
C THR A 128 43.09 34.43 -8.63
N LEU A 129 42.55 35.07 -7.59
CA LEU A 129 42.85 36.47 -7.27
C LEU A 129 44.34 36.68 -7.00
N LYS A 130 44.96 35.77 -6.23
CA LYS A 130 46.40 35.82 -5.95
C LYS A 130 47.23 35.67 -7.23
N ALA A 131 46.91 34.70 -8.08
CA ALA A 131 47.61 34.50 -9.34
C ALA A 131 47.46 35.71 -10.30
N MET A 132 46.32 36.39 -10.28
CA MET A 132 46.12 37.63 -11.05
C MET A 132 46.99 38.77 -10.52
N ALA A 133 47.04 38.97 -9.19
CA ALA A 133 47.90 39.97 -8.57
C ALA A 133 49.39 39.72 -8.85
N ASP A 134 49.86 38.47 -8.68
CA ASP A 134 51.24 38.08 -8.97
C ASP A 134 51.59 38.34 -10.45
N LYS A 135 50.65 38.07 -11.37
CA LYS A 135 50.82 38.37 -12.80
C LYS A 135 50.95 39.86 -13.09
N GLU A 136 50.23 40.71 -12.38
CA GLU A 136 50.33 42.17 -12.52
C GLU A 136 51.69 42.68 -12.03
N VAL A 137 52.16 42.19 -10.88
CA VAL A 137 53.48 42.52 -10.35
C VAL A 137 54.58 42.10 -11.33
N LEU A 138 54.55 40.86 -11.81
CA LEU A 138 55.54 40.36 -12.77
C LEU A 138 55.55 41.15 -14.08
N LYS A 139 54.41 41.68 -14.54
CA LYS A 139 54.37 42.56 -15.72
C LYS A 139 55.10 43.88 -15.45
N LEU A 140 54.88 44.48 -14.29
CA LEU A 140 55.55 45.73 -13.91
C LEU A 140 57.07 45.52 -13.80
N GLU A 141 57.51 44.47 -13.12
CA GLU A 141 58.93 44.12 -13.02
C GLU A 141 59.56 43.88 -14.41
N LEU A 142 58.85 43.19 -15.31
CA LEU A 142 59.32 42.93 -16.67
C LEU A 142 59.46 44.22 -17.49
N ASP A 143 58.53 45.16 -17.33
CA ASP A 143 58.56 46.45 -18.01
C ASP A 143 59.67 47.36 -17.45
N GLU A 144 59.91 47.35 -16.14
CA GLU A 144 61.04 48.03 -15.50
C GLU A 144 62.38 47.47 -15.99
N VAL A 145 62.55 46.15 -16.02
CA VAL A 145 63.77 45.49 -16.51
C VAL A 145 64.00 45.82 -17.99
N LYS A 146 62.96 45.85 -18.82
CA LYS A 146 63.07 46.27 -20.22
C LYS A 146 63.49 47.73 -20.35
N ALA A 147 62.92 48.63 -19.55
CA ALA A 147 63.29 50.05 -19.55
C ALA A 147 64.76 50.25 -19.15
N GLN A 148 65.21 49.59 -18.07
CA GLN A 148 66.61 49.62 -17.66
C GLN A 148 67.54 49.04 -18.74
N SER A 149 67.17 47.92 -19.37
CA SER A 149 67.95 47.35 -20.47
C SER A 149 68.04 48.30 -21.67
N GLN A 150 66.96 49.00 -22.03
CA GLN A 150 66.97 49.98 -23.11
C GLN A 150 67.83 51.21 -22.75
N GLU A 151 67.77 51.70 -21.52
CA GLU A 151 68.65 52.77 -21.06
C GLU A 151 70.12 52.37 -21.11
N VAL A 152 70.47 51.15 -20.68
CA VAL A 152 71.86 50.67 -20.73
C VAL A 152 72.32 50.50 -22.17
N GLN A 153 71.48 49.97 -23.06
CA GLN A 153 71.79 49.83 -24.49
C GLN A 153 71.97 51.20 -25.16
N THR A 154 71.10 52.17 -24.88
CA THR A 154 71.19 53.53 -25.44
C THR A 154 72.43 54.25 -24.91
N LYS A 155 72.71 54.21 -23.60
CA LYS A 155 73.93 54.78 -23.01
C LYS A 155 75.20 54.13 -23.58
N GLY A 156 75.23 52.80 -23.72
CA GLY A 156 76.35 52.07 -24.34
C GLY A 156 76.52 52.35 -25.83
N PHE A 157 75.41 52.57 -26.55
CA PHE A 157 75.41 53.00 -27.95
C PHE A 157 76.00 54.42 -28.10
N PHE A 158 75.55 55.39 -27.31
CA PHE A 158 76.10 56.75 -27.33
C PHE A 158 77.57 56.81 -26.90
N ALA A 159 77.98 55.99 -25.93
CA ALA A 159 79.38 55.89 -25.51
C ALA A 159 80.29 55.36 -26.63
N ARG A 160 79.84 54.42 -27.47
CA ARG A 160 80.59 53.96 -28.65
C ARG A 160 80.54 54.93 -29.82
N LEU A 161 79.47 55.70 -29.96
CA LEU A 161 79.25 56.59 -31.09
C LEU A 161 79.93 57.97 -30.91
N PHE A 162 80.07 58.44 -29.67
CA PHE A 162 80.58 59.78 -29.35
C PHE A 162 81.72 59.82 -28.30
N GLY A 163 82.17 58.67 -27.79
CA GLY A 163 83.43 58.58 -27.04
C GLY A 163 84.63 58.67 -27.99
N LYS A 164 85.63 59.48 -27.63
CA LYS A 164 86.88 59.68 -28.41
C LYS A 164 87.53 58.39 -28.91
#